data_AF-A0A8T7IC10-F1
#
_entry.id   AF-A0A8T7IC10-F1
#
_cell.length_a   1.000
_cell.length_b   1.000
_cell.length_c   1.000
_cell.angle_alpha   90.00
_cell.angle_beta   90.00
_cell.angle_gamma   90.00
#
_symmetry.space_group_name_H-M   'P 1'
#
loop_
_entity.id
_entity.type
_entity.pdbx_description
1 polymer ?
#
loop_
_entity_poly.entity_id
_entity_poly.type
_entity_poly.pdbx_seq_one_letter_code
_entity_poly.pdbx_strand_id
1 'polypeptide(L)'
;MNLDDKIKQALKMDETEVNQILNSNDGLLSRFSLVLSGSMKGWNIFGVLLSFILAGLMFWCGYQFFASTTTDDRVFWGFLTLATIVMSMGIKIWLWMELNRISTIREIKRVELAVAQLIAKLYR
;
A
#
# COMPACT_ATOMS: atom_id res chain seq x y z
N MET A 1 37.75 -22.86 11.71
CA MET A 1 36.84 -21.71 11.52
C MET A 1 36.37 -21.29 12.89
N ASN A 2 36.77 -20.11 13.34
CA ASN A 2 36.46 -19.63 14.69
C ASN A 2 35.01 -19.16 14.77
N LEU A 3 34.39 -19.29 15.94
CA LEU A 3 33.03 -18.83 16.21
C LEU A 3 32.83 -17.35 15.81
N ASP A 4 33.90 -16.58 15.98
CA ASP A 4 34.00 -15.16 15.63
C ASP A 4 33.80 -14.91 14.12
N ASP A 5 34.28 -15.80 13.26
CA ASP A 5 34.08 -15.71 11.81
C ASP A 5 32.61 -15.91 11.43
N LYS A 6 31.91 -16.86 12.09
CA LYS A 6 30.48 -17.10 11.89
C LYS A 6 29.63 -15.94 12.37
N ILE A 7 29.97 -15.32 13.51
CA ILE A 7 29.27 -14.14 14.03
C ILE A 7 29.48 -12.94 13.09
N LYS A 8 30.72 -12.73 12.60
CA LYS A 8 31.01 -11.70 11.58
C LYS A 8 30.26 -11.94 10.29
N GLN A 9 30.09 -13.19 9.88
CA GLN A 9 29.39 -13.53 8.64
C GLN A 9 27.87 -13.33 8.78
N ALA A 10 27.29 -13.68 9.93
CA ALA A 10 25.90 -13.41 10.26
C ALA A 10 25.61 -11.89 10.33
N LEU A 11 26.47 -11.13 11.02
CA LEU A 11 26.35 -9.66 11.08
C LEU A 11 26.48 -9.01 9.70
N LYS A 12 27.41 -9.49 8.87
CA LYS A 12 27.60 -8.96 7.50
C LYS A 12 26.41 -9.28 6.60
N MET A 13 25.78 -10.45 6.75
CA MET A 13 24.54 -10.78 6.06
C MET A 13 23.41 -9.82 6.45
N ASP A 14 23.24 -9.56 7.76
CA ASP A 14 22.26 -8.58 8.26
C ASP A 14 22.55 -7.16 7.74
N GLU A 15 23.82 -6.73 7.75
CA GLU A 15 24.21 -5.42 7.21
C GLU A 15 23.95 -5.28 5.70
N THR A 16 24.12 -6.35 4.91
CA THR A 16 23.79 -6.34 3.47
C THR A 16 22.29 -6.30 3.21
N GLU A 17 21.50 -7.03 4.00
CA GLU A 17 20.04 -7.02 3.92
C GLU A 17 19.47 -5.65 4.33
N VAL A 18 20.04 -5.04 5.37
CA VAL A 18 19.76 -3.68 5.80
C VAL A 18 20.14 -2.64 4.75
N ASN A 19 21.31 -2.76 4.13
CA ASN A 19 21.74 -1.84 3.08
C ASN A 19 20.85 -1.94 1.83
N GLN A 20 20.33 -3.13 1.49
CA GLN A 20 19.33 -3.27 0.43
C GLN A 20 18.01 -2.56 0.79
N ILE A 21 17.59 -2.61 2.05
CA ILE A 21 16.41 -1.88 2.55
C ILE A 21 16.65 -0.36 2.59
N LEU A 22 17.90 0.10 2.77
CA LEU A 22 18.26 1.52 2.83
C LEU A 22 18.47 2.16 1.45
N ASN A 23 19.08 1.43 0.51
CA ASN A 23 19.39 1.93 -0.85
C ASN A 23 18.24 1.79 -1.85
N SER A 24 17.11 1.20 -1.44
CA SER A 24 15.87 1.25 -2.23
C SER A 24 15.35 2.68 -2.21
N ASN A 25 15.86 3.48 -3.16
CA ASN A 25 15.26 4.73 -3.60
C ASN A 25 13.96 4.38 -4.35
N ASP A 26 13.02 3.82 -3.59
CA ASP A 26 11.79 3.22 -4.05
C ASP A 26 10.89 4.36 -4.53
N GLY A 27 10.93 4.64 -5.84
CA GLY A 27 10.00 5.56 -6.50
C GLY A 27 8.55 5.18 -6.18
N LEU A 28 7.62 6.14 -6.29
CA LEU A 28 6.20 5.94 -5.93
C LEU A 28 5.57 4.65 -6.48
N LEU A 29 5.97 4.23 -7.68
CA LEU A 29 5.51 2.97 -8.31
C LEU A 29 6.02 1.71 -7.60
N SER A 30 7.25 1.71 -7.09
CA SER A 30 7.79 0.59 -6.28
C SER A 30 7.16 0.52 -4.89
N ARG A 31 6.77 1.66 -4.31
CA ARG A 31 5.97 1.69 -3.08
C ARG A 31 4.59 1.09 -3.32
N PHE A 32 3.96 1.39 -4.46
CA PHE A 32 2.69 0.80 -4.87
C PHE A 32 2.80 -0.72 -5.09
N SER A 33 3.88 -1.20 -5.72
CA SER A 33 4.10 -2.65 -5.92
C SER A 33 4.41 -3.39 -4.62
N LEU A 34 5.07 -2.74 -3.65
CA LEU A 34 5.31 -3.27 -2.31
C LEU A 34 4.03 -3.44 -1.49
N VAL A 35 3.09 -2.54 -1.68
CA VAL A 35 1.76 -2.63 -1.08
C VAL A 35 0.94 -3.78 -1.68
N LEU A 36 1.25 -4.17 -2.92
CA LEU A 36 0.75 -5.39 -3.56
C LEU A 36 1.58 -6.64 -3.21
N SER A 37 2.63 -6.57 -2.39
CA SER A 37 3.46 -7.73 -2.00
C SER A 37 3.47 -8.05 -0.50
N GLY A 38 2.86 -7.21 0.33
CA GLY A 38 2.78 -7.41 1.79
C GLY A 38 1.84 -8.54 2.26
N SER A 39 1.81 -8.79 3.57
CA SER A 39 0.96 -9.83 4.20
C SER A 39 -0.54 -9.69 3.92
N MET A 40 -1.02 -8.47 3.62
CA MET A 40 -2.40 -8.16 3.25
C MET A 40 -2.62 -8.09 1.72
N LYS A 41 -1.69 -8.63 0.92
CA LYS A 41 -1.70 -8.57 -0.55
C LYS A 41 -3.05 -8.93 -1.18
N GLY A 42 -3.69 -9.99 -0.70
CA GLY A 42 -5.00 -10.42 -1.23
C GLY A 42 -6.09 -9.36 -1.06
N TRP A 43 -6.18 -8.77 0.14
CA TRP A 43 -7.13 -7.70 0.45
C TRP A 43 -6.85 -6.43 -0.33
N ASN A 44 -5.57 -6.11 -0.53
CA ASN A 44 -5.19 -4.90 -1.25
C ASN A 44 -5.42 -5.02 -2.77
N ILE A 45 -5.15 -6.20 -3.35
CA ILE A 45 -5.51 -6.51 -4.74
C ILE A 45 -7.03 -6.44 -4.90
N PHE A 46 -7.79 -7.00 -3.94
CA PHE A 46 -9.24 -6.92 -3.95
C PHE A 46 -9.73 -5.47 -3.93
N GLY A 47 -9.16 -4.61 -3.08
CA GLY A 47 -9.49 -3.19 -3.01
C GLY A 47 -9.20 -2.42 -4.32
N VAL A 48 -8.05 -2.70 -4.96
CA VAL A 48 -7.72 -2.10 -6.27
C VAL A 48 -8.69 -2.59 -7.35
N LEU A 49 -8.96 -3.89 -7.42
CA LEU A 49 -9.85 -4.48 -8.40
C LEU A 49 -11.29 -3.95 -8.23
N LEU A 50 -11.76 -3.84 -6.99
CA LEU A 50 -13.04 -3.23 -6.64
C LEU A 50 -13.10 -1.75 -7.05
N SER A 51 -12.01 -0.99 -6.89
CA SER A 51 -11.94 0.40 -7.36
C SER A 51 -12.11 0.51 -8.88
N PHE A 52 -11.55 -0.42 -9.66
CA PHE A 52 -11.74 -0.45 -11.12
C PHE A 52 -13.18 -0.81 -11.49
N ILE A 53 -13.78 -1.77 -10.81
CA ILE A 53 -15.20 -2.14 -11.01
C ILE A 53 -16.11 -0.94 -10.73
N LEU A 54 -15.88 -0.24 -9.61
CA LEU A 54 -16.66 0.94 -9.24
C LEU A 54 -16.46 2.10 -10.20
N ALA A 55 -15.26 2.29 -10.73
CA ALA A 55 -15.01 3.27 -11.79
C ALA A 55 -15.83 2.93 -13.05
N GLY A 56 -15.84 1.66 -13.48
CA GLY A 56 -16.67 1.20 -14.60
C GLY A 56 -18.16 1.40 -14.36
N LEU A 57 -18.65 1.05 -13.15
CA LEU A 57 -20.03 1.28 -12.74
C LEU A 57 -20.39 2.77 -12.72
N MET A 58 -19.48 3.64 -12.29
CA MET A 58 -19.69 5.09 -12.28
C MET A 58 -19.93 5.62 -13.71
N PHE A 59 -19.11 5.20 -14.68
CA PHE A 59 -19.33 5.58 -16.09
C PHE A 59 -20.64 5.02 -16.65
N TRP A 60 -20.98 3.78 -16.31
CA TRP A 60 -22.23 3.16 -16.74
C TRP A 60 -23.46 3.87 -16.18
N CYS A 61 -23.48 4.15 -14.87
CA CYS A 61 -24.59 4.85 -14.21
C CYS A 61 -24.71 6.29 -14.74
N GLY A 62 -23.58 6.96 -14.95
CA GLY A 62 -23.56 8.28 -15.57
C GLY A 62 -24.14 8.28 -16.99
N TYR A 63 -23.83 7.27 -17.80
CA TYR A 63 -24.41 7.12 -19.14
C TYR A 63 -25.93 6.90 -19.08
N GLN A 64 -26.40 5.99 -18.22
CA GLN A 64 -27.81 5.70 -18.04
C GLN A 64 -28.62 6.91 -17.53
N PHE A 65 -28.00 7.76 -16.72
CA PHE A 65 -28.58 9.03 -16.27
C PHE A 65 -28.94 9.95 -17.46
N PHE A 66 -28.05 10.07 -18.45
CA PHE A 66 -28.32 10.88 -19.65
C PHE A 66 -29.24 10.19 -20.66
N ALA A 67 -29.21 8.86 -20.75
CA ALA A 67 -30.03 8.08 -21.66
C ALA A 67 -31.50 7.95 -21.21
N SER A 68 -31.78 8.11 -19.92
CA SER A 68 -33.13 7.96 -19.36
C SER A 68 -34.06 9.09 -19.80
N THR A 69 -35.28 8.73 -20.22
CA THR A 69 -36.33 9.64 -20.69
C THR A 69 -37.31 10.06 -19.58
N THR A 70 -37.52 9.20 -18.58
CA THR A 70 -38.42 9.45 -17.44
C THR A 70 -37.69 10.14 -16.30
N THR A 71 -38.35 11.07 -15.60
CA THR A 71 -37.78 11.79 -14.45
C THR A 71 -37.41 10.84 -13.30
N ASP A 72 -38.26 9.85 -13.01
CA ASP A 72 -38.02 8.90 -11.92
C ASP A 72 -36.76 8.06 -12.16
N ASP A 73 -36.57 7.56 -13.39
CA ASP A 73 -35.37 6.81 -13.78
C ASP A 73 -34.10 7.68 -13.69
N ARG A 74 -34.19 8.95 -14.09
CA ARG A 74 -33.08 9.90 -13.93
C ARG A 74 -32.70 10.10 -12.47
N VAL A 75 -33.67 10.23 -11.56
CA VAL A 75 -33.38 10.37 -10.12
C VAL A 75 -32.70 9.12 -9.58
N PHE A 76 -33.18 7.92 -9.95
CA PHE A 76 -32.58 6.66 -9.54
C PHE A 76 -31.13 6.53 -10.02
N TRP A 77 -30.87 6.71 -11.32
CA TRP A 77 -29.51 6.63 -11.87
C TRP A 77 -28.60 7.74 -11.36
N GLY A 78 -29.15 8.93 -11.07
CA GLY A 78 -28.42 10.04 -10.48
C GLY A 78 -27.94 9.72 -9.07
N PHE A 79 -28.82 9.16 -8.23
CA PHE A 79 -28.45 8.67 -6.90
C PHE A 79 -27.41 7.55 -6.96
N LEU A 80 -27.57 6.59 -7.87
CA LEU A 80 -26.61 5.50 -8.07
C LEU A 80 -25.23 6.02 -8.49
N THR A 81 -25.21 7.05 -9.33
CA THR A 81 -23.96 7.72 -9.75
C THR A 81 -23.28 8.41 -8.57
N LEU A 82 -24.03 9.14 -7.74
CA LEU A 82 -23.48 9.75 -6.52
C LEU A 82 -22.95 8.70 -5.53
N ALA A 83 -23.70 7.61 -5.33
CA ALA A 83 -23.29 6.52 -4.44
C ALA A 83 -21.98 5.86 -4.90
N THR A 84 -21.85 5.58 -6.20
CA THR A 84 -20.62 4.99 -6.76
C THR A 84 -19.43 5.95 -6.67
N ILE A 85 -19.63 7.26 -6.82
CA ILE A 85 -18.59 8.28 -6.58
C ILE A 85 -18.09 8.22 -5.13
N VAL A 86 -18.99 8.31 -4.15
CA VAL A 86 -18.61 8.29 -2.72
C VAL A 86 -17.90 6.98 -2.36
N MET A 87 -18.40 5.85 -2.85
CA MET A 87 -17.78 4.55 -2.62
C MET A 87 -16.37 4.46 -3.21
N SER A 88 -16.17 4.99 -4.42
CA SER A 88 -14.85 5.05 -5.07
C SER A 88 -13.85 5.93 -4.30
N MET A 89 -14.33 7.04 -3.72
CA MET A 89 -13.51 7.91 -2.87
C MET A 89 -13.09 7.19 -1.58
N GLY A 90 -14.01 6.49 -0.93
CA GLY A 90 -13.73 5.72 0.29
C GLY A 90 -12.63 4.67 0.09
N ILE A 91 -12.70 3.92 -1.02
CA ILE A 91 -11.69 2.92 -1.36
C ILE A 91 -10.32 3.55 -1.61
N LYS A 92 -10.27 4.70 -2.30
CA LYS A 92 -9.01 5.43 -2.49
C LYS A 92 -8.41 5.86 -1.16
N ILE A 93 -9.19 6.46 -0.27
CA ILE A 93 -8.75 6.89 1.06
C ILE A 93 -8.20 5.70 1.85
N TRP A 94 -8.90 4.56 1.82
CA TRP A 94 -8.44 3.34 2.46
C TRP A 94 -7.11 2.83 1.88
N LEU A 95 -6.95 2.79 0.56
CA LEU A 95 -5.68 2.41 -0.09
C LEU A 95 -4.52 3.34 0.30
N TRP A 96 -4.78 4.66 0.39
CA TRP A 96 -3.80 5.63 0.87
C TRP A 96 -3.41 5.41 2.33
N MET A 97 -4.37 5.08 3.20
CA MET A 97 -4.08 4.76 4.59
C MET A 97 -3.24 3.48 4.72
N GLU A 98 -3.52 2.44 3.93
CA GLU A 98 -2.72 1.22 3.95
C GLU A 98 -1.28 1.46 3.44
N LEU A 99 -1.13 2.30 2.40
CA LEU A 99 0.19 2.77 1.93
C LEU A 99 0.97 3.47 3.04
N ASN A 100 0.33 4.42 3.74
CA ASN A 100 0.96 5.14 4.84
C ASN A 100 1.33 4.19 5.98
N ARG A 101 0.43 3.27 6.36
CA ARG A 101 0.68 2.26 7.39
C ARG A 101 1.93 1.43 7.08
N ILE A 102 2.09 0.98 5.83
CA ILE A 102 3.26 0.20 5.41
C ILE A 102 4.54 1.05 5.42
N SER A 103 4.47 2.31 5.01
CA SER A 103 5.60 3.25 5.08
C SER A 103 6.06 3.45 6.52
N THR A 104 5.13 3.72 7.44
CA THR A 104 5.42 3.93 8.86
C THR A 104 6.04 2.69 9.50
N ILE A 105 5.52 1.49 9.22
CA ILE A 105 6.11 0.24 9.75
C ILE A 105 7.56 0.07 9.28
N ARG A 106 7.86 0.42 8.03
CA ARG A 106 9.23 0.34 7.49
C ARG A 106 10.16 1.32 8.18
N GLU A 107 9.70 2.54 8.43
CA GLU A 107 10.47 3.57 9.15
C GLU A 107 10.74 3.15 10.59
N ILE A 108 9.76 2.57 11.29
CA ILE A 108 9.93 2.03 12.65
C ILE A 108 11.01 0.94 12.67
N LYS A 109 10.96 -0.03 11.75
CA LYS A 109 11.99 -1.09 11.65
C LYS A 109 13.39 -0.54 11.40
N ARG A 110 13.51 0.52 10.60
CA ARG A 110 14.81 1.20 10.38
C ARG A 110 15.32 1.83 11.68
N VAL A 111 14.45 2.45 12.47
CA VAL A 111 14.80 3.02 13.77
C VAL A 111 15.21 1.92 14.75
N GLU A 112 14.44 0.83 14.85
CA GLU A 112 14.77 -0.33 15.71
C GLU A 112 16.17 -0.86 15.39
N LEU A 113 16.49 -0.99 14.10
CA LEU A 113 17.79 -1.49 13.67
C LEU A 113 18.94 -0.52 13.95
N ALA A 114 18.73 0.78 13.73
CA ALA A 114 19.71 1.81 14.09
C ALA A 114 20.01 1.81 15.60
N VAL A 115 18.97 1.64 16.43
CA VAL A 115 19.12 1.52 17.89
C VAL A 115 19.89 0.25 18.26
N ALA A 116 19.59 -0.89 17.65
CA ALA A 116 20.32 -2.15 17.89
C ALA A 116 21.81 -2.03 17.54
N GLN A 117 22.16 -1.38 16.44
CA GLN A 117 23.54 -1.11 16.04
C GLN A 117 24.27 -0.19 17.02
N LEU A 118 23.60 0.85 17.53
CA LEU A 118 24.16 1.76 18.53
C LEU A 118 24.49 1.03 19.84
N ILE A 119 23.59 0.17 20.31
CA ILE A 119 23.80 -0.65 21.52
C ILE A 119 24.97 -1.61 21.32
N ALA A 120 25.04 -2.29 20.17
CA ALA A 120 26.14 -3.20 19.85
C ALA A 120 27.51 -2.50 19.82
N LYS A 121 27.55 -1.22 19.39
CA LYS A 121 28.77 -0.40 19.38
C LYS A 121 29.16 0.09 20.78
N LEU A 122 28.19 0.30 21.67
CA LEU A 122 28.42 0.71 23.07
C LEU A 122 28.97 -0.42 23.95
N TYR A 123 28.64 -1.68 23.65
CA TYR A 123 29.10 -2.85 24.39
C TYR A 123 30.41 -3.46 23.85
N ARG A 124 31.03 -2.81 22.86
CA ARG A 124 32.31 -3.19 22.26
C ARG A 124 33.42 -2.24 22.68
#